data_AF-A0A7V4J3R6-F1
#
_entry.id   AF-A0A7V4J3R6-F1
#
_cell.length_a   1.000
_cell.length_b   1.000
_cell.length_c   1.000
_cell.angle_alpha   90.00
_cell.angle_beta   90.00
_cell.angle_gamma   90.00
#
_symmetry.space_group_name_H-M   'P 1'
#
loop_
_entity.id
_entity.type
_entity.pdbx_description
1 polymer ?
#
loop_
_entity_poly.entity_id
_entity_poly.type
_entity_poly.pdbx_seq_one_letter_code
_entity_poly.pdbx_strand_id
1 'polypeptide(L)'
;MITRYRTIKEQAKVRIRRAGDGFAVQIPQYDNRTGVELRPDEIGVDLDVLALERDRLLGIAADIKELIDDILEIEQSDPTKESRDWLDIRPKGDGGDG
;
A
#
# COMPACT_ATOMS: atom_id res chain seq x y z
N MET A 1 1.73 -5.70 17.00
CA MET A 1 2.18 -4.55 16.18
C MET A 1 1.08 -3.94 15.29
N ILE A 2 -0.21 -4.31 15.49
CA ILE A 2 -1.35 -3.83 14.68
C ILE A 2 -2.08 -2.63 15.34
N THR A 3 -1.86 -2.40 16.63
CA THR A 3 -2.52 -1.35 17.43
C THR A 3 -2.03 0.07 17.15
N ARG A 4 -0.86 0.26 16.51
CA ARG A 4 -0.32 1.60 16.18
C ARG A 4 -0.93 2.24 14.94
N TYR A 5 -1.49 1.45 14.02
CA TYR A 5 -2.13 1.97 12.80
C TYR A 5 -3.55 2.50 13.05
N ARG A 6 -4.24 2.03 14.10
CA ARG A 6 -5.55 2.58 14.51
C ARG A 6 -5.43 4.00 15.08
N THR A 7 -4.41 4.27 15.89
CA THR A 7 -4.24 5.57 16.55
C THR A 7 -3.90 6.71 15.59
N ILE A 8 -3.18 6.45 14.48
CA ILE A 8 -2.86 7.52 13.52
C ILE A 8 -4.14 8.00 12.81
N LYS A 9 -5.05 7.09 12.44
CA LYS A 9 -6.35 7.43 11.84
C LYS A 9 -7.30 8.15 12.81
N GLU A 10 -7.27 7.81 14.11
CA GLU A 10 -8.10 8.48 15.12
C GLU A 10 -7.52 9.83 15.59
N GLN A 11 -6.19 10.01 15.54
CA GLN A 11 -5.52 11.24 16.01
C GLN A 11 -5.33 12.28 14.90
N ALA A 12 -5.04 11.85 13.67
CA ALA A 12 -5.01 12.75 12.54
C ALA A 12 -6.45 13.08 12.16
N LYS A 13 -6.97 14.23 12.64
CA LYS A 13 -8.28 14.79 12.26
C LYS A 13 -8.27 15.21 10.78
N VAL A 14 -8.03 14.27 9.87
CA VAL A 14 -8.00 14.50 8.43
C VAL A 14 -9.36 15.02 8.01
N ARG A 15 -9.41 16.23 7.44
CA ARG A 15 -10.65 16.84 6.96
C ARG A 15 -10.65 16.72 5.44
N ILE A 16 -11.74 16.21 4.89
CA ILE A 16 -11.92 16.07 3.44
C ILE A 16 -13.06 16.99 3.03
N ARG A 17 -12.82 17.86 2.05
CA ARG A 17 -13.85 18.70 1.44
C ARG A 17 -13.86 18.48 -0.06
N ARG A 18 -15.02 18.64 -0.70
CA ARG A 18 -15.09 18.65 -2.16
C ARG A 18 -14.45 19.93 -2.69
N ALA A 19 -13.62 19.81 -3.71
CA ALA A 19 -12.92 20.94 -4.34
C ALA A 19 -12.93 20.74 -5.86
N GLY A 20 -13.82 21.46 -6.55
CA GLY A 20 -14.06 21.25 -7.98
C GLY A 20 -14.51 19.83 -8.30
N ASP A 21 -13.82 19.20 -9.25
CA ASP A 21 -14.04 17.81 -9.64
C ASP A 21 -13.34 16.80 -8.72
N GLY A 22 -12.60 17.26 -7.71
CA GLY A 22 -11.82 16.44 -6.79
C GLY A 22 -12.17 16.64 -5.30
N PHE A 23 -11.22 16.25 -4.46
CA PHE A 23 -11.26 16.52 -3.02
C PHE A 23 -10.02 17.28 -2.58
N ALA A 24 -10.20 18.24 -1.68
CA ALA A 24 -9.12 18.81 -0.90
C ALA A 24 -9.05 18.05 0.42
N VAL A 25 -7.90 17.41 0.67
CA VAL A 25 -7.60 16.73 1.92
C VAL A 25 -6.72 17.63 2.75
N GLN A 26 -7.19 18.02 3.93
CA GLN A 26 -6.40 18.74 4.92
C GLN A 26 -5.86 17.75 5.95
N ILE A 27 -4.54 17.70 6.04
CA ILE A 27 -3.83 16.92 7.04
C ILE A 27 -3.38 17.89 8.13
N PRO A 28 -3.96 17.82 9.34
CA PRO A 28 -3.48 18.59 10.47
C PRO A 28 -2.02 18.25 10.74
N GLN A 29 -1.16 19.25 10.75
CA GLN A 29 0.23 19.10 11.13
C GLN A 29 0.39 19.56 12.56
N TYR A 30 1.17 18.83 13.34
CA TYR A 30 1.54 19.19 14.69
C TYR A 30 3.06 19.25 14.75
N ASP A 31 3.60 20.34 15.31
CA ASP A 31 5.01 20.35 15.68
C ASP A 31 5.19 19.42 16.89
N ASN A 32 5.79 18.26 16.65
CA ASN A 32 6.00 17.25 17.69
C ASN A 32 6.93 17.70 18.83
N ARG A 33 7.69 18.79 18.63
CA ARG A 33 8.58 19.36 19.65
C ARG A 33 7.85 20.34 20.56
N THR A 34 6.91 21.12 20.03
CA THR A 34 6.21 22.18 20.77
C THR A 34 4.76 21.83 21.11
N GLY A 35 4.18 20.83 20.46
CA GLY A 35 2.78 20.42 20.60
C GLY A 35 1.77 21.37 19.93
N VAL A 36 2.23 22.34 19.15
CA VAL A 36 1.39 23.35 18.49
C VAL A 36 0.84 22.82 17.17
N GLU A 37 -0.47 23.02 16.90
CA GLU A 37 -1.09 22.75 15.60
C GLU A 37 -0.59 23.77 14.57
N LEU A 38 0.10 23.30 13.55
CA LEU A 38 0.56 24.10 12.43
C LEU A 38 -0.59 24.32 11.44
N ARG A 39 -0.46 25.34 10.58
CA ARG A 39 -1.41 25.56 9.49
C ARG A 39 -1.46 24.26 8.65
N PRO A 40 -2.64 23.65 8.46
CA PRO A 40 -2.73 22.39 7.73
C PRO A 40 -2.41 22.62 6.25
N ASP A 41 -1.59 21.74 5.70
CA ASP A 41 -1.39 21.67 4.25
C ASP A 41 -2.64 21.09 3.60
N GLU A 42 -3.01 21.67 2.45
CA GLU A 42 -4.11 21.18 1.62
C GLU A 42 -3.54 20.42 0.42
N ILE A 43 -3.89 19.14 0.34
CA ILE A 43 -3.53 18.29 -0.79
C ILE A 43 -4.76 18.18 -1.69
N GLY A 44 -4.65 18.70 -2.90
CA GLY A 44 -5.65 18.49 -3.94
C GLY A 44 -5.53 17.06 -4.48
N VAL A 45 -6.62 16.32 -4.46
CA VAL A 45 -6.71 14.98 -5.01
C VAL A 45 -7.71 14.99 -6.16
N ASP A 46 -7.20 14.75 -7.35
CA ASP A 46 -8.00 14.63 -8.57
C ASP A 46 -8.68 13.24 -8.62
N LEU A 47 -9.99 13.23 -8.89
CA LEU A 47 -10.77 12.00 -9.00
C LEU A 47 -10.29 11.12 -10.16
N ASP A 48 -9.84 11.73 -11.26
CA ASP A 48 -9.40 10.99 -12.44
C ASP A 48 -8.08 10.26 -12.15
N VAL A 49 -7.19 10.91 -11.39
CA VAL A 49 -5.94 10.29 -10.92
C VAL A 49 -6.22 9.13 -9.96
N LEU A 50 -7.20 9.27 -9.06
CA LEU A 50 -7.62 8.19 -8.17
C LEU A 50 -8.24 7.02 -8.93
N ALA A 51 -9.06 7.30 -9.95
CA ALA A 51 -9.66 6.28 -10.80
C ALA A 51 -8.58 5.50 -11.56
N LEU A 52 -7.61 6.21 -12.14
CA LEU A 52 -6.48 5.60 -12.85
C LEU A 52 -5.66 4.69 -11.93
N GLU A 53 -5.33 5.14 -10.72
CA GLU A 53 -4.54 4.34 -9.77
C GLU A 53 -5.33 3.13 -9.26
N ARG A 54 -6.64 3.27 -9.02
CA ARG A 54 -7.52 2.14 -8.68
C ARG A 54 -7.49 1.08 -9.79
N ASP A 55 -7.64 1.50 -11.04
CA ASP A 55 -7.70 0.56 -12.16
C ASP A 55 -6.36 -0.14 -12.38
N ARG A 56 -5.24 0.56 -12.17
CA ARG A 56 -3.88 -0.01 -12.14
C ARG A 56 -3.75 -1.08 -11.04
N LEU A 57 -4.18 -0.80 -9.82
CA LEU A 57 -4.12 -1.74 -8.69
C LEU A 57 -5.00 -2.98 -8.93
N LEU A 58 -6.18 -2.81 -9.54
CA LEU A 58 -7.04 -3.92 -9.93
C LEU A 58 -6.37 -4.81 -10.99
N GLY A 59 -5.65 -4.21 -11.95
CA GLY A 59 -4.84 -4.96 -12.92
C GLY A 59 -3.77 -5.81 -12.23
N ILE A 60 -2.96 -5.20 -11.36
CA ILE A 60 -1.92 -5.94 -10.60
C ILE A 60 -2.54 -7.07 -9.76
N ALA A 61 -3.70 -6.83 -9.14
CA ALA A 61 -4.38 -7.87 -8.37
C ALA A 61 -4.88 -9.03 -9.24
N ALA A 62 -5.31 -8.76 -10.47
CA ALA A 62 -5.69 -9.79 -11.43
C ALA A 62 -4.47 -10.62 -11.87
N ASP A 63 -3.35 -9.96 -12.20
CA ASP A 63 -2.11 -10.62 -12.59
C ASP A 63 -1.56 -11.54 -11.48
N ILE A 64 -1.61 -11.06 -10.23
CA ILE A 64 -1.21 -11.88 -9.07
C ILE A 64 -2.11 -13.10 -8.92
N LYS A 65 -3.42 -12.94 -9.15
CA LYS A 65 -4.37 -14.04 -9.06
C LYS A 65 -4.09 -15.10 -10.13
N GLU A 66 -3.87 -14.68 -11.37
CA GLU A 66 -3.50 -15.57 -12.48
C GLU A 66 -2.24 -16.36 -12.14
N LEU A 67 -1.19 -15.70 -11.63
CA LEU A 67 0.04 -16.37 -11.20
C LEU A 67 -0.20 -17.40 -10.07
N ILE A 68 -1.09 -17.09 -9.12
CA ILE A 68 -1.45 -18.03 -8.05
C ILE A 68 -2.18 -19.25 -8.63
N ASP A 69 -3.14 -19.02 -9.54
CA ASP A 69 -3.91 -20.09 -10.17
C ASP A 69 -2.99 -21.01 -11.00
N ASP A 70 -2.03 -20.45 -11.74
CA ASP A 70 -0.99 -21.20 -12.46
C ASP A 70 -0.12 -22.06 -11.53
N ILE A 71 0.32 -21.49 -10.41
CA ILE A 71 1.10 -22.23 -9.40
C ILE A 71 0.26 -23.40 -8.86
N LEU A 72 -1.01 -23.16 -8.52
CA LEU A 72 -1.90 -24.20 -7.99
C LEU A 72 -2.18 -25.31 -9.00
N GLU A 73 -2.28 -25.00 -10.29
CA GLU A 73 -2.43 -26.00 -11.36
C GLU A 73 -1.18 -26.89 -11.46
N ILE A 74 0.01 -26.28 -11.49
CA ILE A 74 1.30 -27.00 -11.48
C ILE A 74 1.37 -27.92 -10.25
N GLU A 75 1.02 -27.38 -9.08
CA GLU A 75 1.05 -28.09 -7.81
C GLU A 75 0.16 -29.33 -7.75
N GLN A 76 -0.96 -29.34 -8.47
CA GLN A 76 -1.93 -30.45 -8.49
C GLN A 76 -1.61 -31.47 -9.59
N SER A 77 -0.86 -31.05 -10.62
CA SER A 77 -0.45 -31.90 -11.74
C SER A 77 0.80 -32.76 -11.46
N ASP A 78 1.49 -32.55 -10.33
CA ASP A 78 2.66 -33.32 -9.90
C ASP A 78 2.28 -34.42 -8.88
N PRO A 79 2.09 -35.69 -9.31
CA PRO A 79 1.74 -36.80 -8.41
C PRO A 79 2.91 -37.26 -7.54
N THR A 80 4.10 -36.63 -7.61
CA THR A 80 5.31 -37.07 -6.92
C THR A 80 5.80 -36.16 -5.81
N LYS A 81 4.99 -35.20 -5.33
CA LYS A 81 5.38 -34.19 -4.32
C LYS A 81 5.97 -34.77 -3.02
N GLU A 82 7.25 -35.09 -3.05
CA GLU A 82 8.15 -34.87 -1.92
C GLU A 82 8.07 -33.39 -1.58
N SER A 83 7.65 -33.11 -0.35
CA SER A 83 7.57 -31.80 0.28
C SER A 83 8.90 -31.05 0.12
N ARG A 84 9.03 -30.23 -0.92
CA ARG A 84 10.15 -29.30 -1.06
C ARG A 84 9.92 -28.11 -0.15
N ASP A 85 10.51 -28.24 1.04
CA ASP A 85 10.68 -27.19 2.01
C ASP A 85 11.34 -25.95 1.38
N TRP A 86 10.51 -24.91 1.22
CA TRP A 86 10.78 -23.47 1.37
C TRP A 86 11.62 -22.80 0.28
N LEU A 87 11.02 -21.80 -0.37
CA LEU A 87 11.70 -20.87 -1.27
C LEU A 87 12.34 -19.74 -0.42
N ASP A 88 13.63 -19.88 -0.11
CA ASP A 88 14.41 -18.84 0.60
C ASP A 88 14.77 -17.71 -0.39
N ILE A 89 13.82 -16.80 -0.65
CA ILE A 89 14.06 -15.64 -1.53
C ILE A 89 14.79 -14.56 -0.72
N ARG A 90 16.11 -14.62 -0.74
CA ARG A 90 16.93 -13.46 -0.35
C ARG A 90 17.01 -12.51 -1.54
N PRO A 91 16.77 -11.20 -1.36
CA PRO A 91 17.17 -10.24 -2.36
C PRO A 91 18.69 -10.38 -2.58
N LYS A 92 19.11 -10.60 -3.82
CA LYS A 92 20.52 -10.47 -4.17
C LYS A 92 20.89 -9.00 -4.01
N GLY A 93 21.38 -8.65 -2.83
CA GLY A 93 22.19 -7.45 -2.63
C GLY A 93 23.49 -7.69 -3.38
N ASP A 94 23.60 -7.11 -4.56
CA ASP A 94 24.89 -6.97 -5.24
C ASP A 94 25.70 -5.89 -4.52
N GLY A 95 26.80 -6.31 -3.90
CA GLY A 95 28.05 -5.56 -3.82
C GLY A 95 28.14 -4.43 -2.77
N GLY A 96 29.13 -4.55 -1.89
CA GLY A 96 29.67 -3.39 -1.16
C GLY A 96 30.55 -3.72 0.03
N ASP A 97 31.76 -4.23 -0.22
CA ASP A 97 32.90 -4.10 0.69
C ASP A 97 33.46 -2.68 0.50
N GLY A 98 33.35 -1.82 1.52
CA GLY A 98 33.74 -0.40 1.46
C GLY A 98 33.11 0.48 2.54
#